data_AF-A0A6U3SYH4-F1
#
_entry.id   AF-A0A6U3SYH4-F1
#
_cell.length_a   1.000
_cell.length_b   1.000
_cell.length_c   1.000
_cell.angle_alpha   90.00
_cell.angle_beta   90.00
_cell.angle_gamma   90.00
#
_symmetry.space_group_name_H-M   'P 1'
#
loop_
_entity.id
_entity.type
_entity.pdbx_description
1 polymer ?
#
loop_
_entity_poly.entity_id
_entity_poly.type
_entity_poly.pdbx_seq_one_letter_code
_entity_poly.pdbx_strand_id
1 'polypeptide(L)'
;MIAMERLLYQRPLIVLAIALSCCPIAWALTTGWKLQTQAQCDYYQHRNRMGPPLFSLKRHRNILTPSDESSAVSLNLAAADDGDAPYKCVIQRLELADQFSRWRFLQKLLDAEVSASDANELLYRVLYSFITYPPAPSDDSEDSNVSPIRTDEKVEIIESLFRTDENGNGAVFALREPECSPGHDSVLQTLEKELLPDPREDEDAHKGTWDTVMELHGGESVKVREQEGAKGWKARCTVARVLIYFDFLTNGVVEEPFS
;
A
#
# COMPACT_ATOMS: atom_id res chain seq x y z
N MET A 1 71.56 -32.53 19.17
CA MET A 1 70.13 -32.43 19.58
C MET A 1 69.85 -30.97 19.95
N ILE A 2 69.81 -29.96 19.09
CA ILE A 2 69.35 -29.74 17.71
C ILE A 2 67.85 -29.99 17.51
N ALA A 3 67.17 -28.86 17.26
CA ALA A 3 65.90 -28.63 16.58
C ALA A 3 64.59 -28.88 17.37
N MET A 4 63.97 -27.79 17.86
CA MET A 4 62.55 -27.44 17.58
C MET A 4 62.08 -26.18 18.35
N GLU A 5 62.86 -25.09 18.31
CA GLU A 5 62.37 -23.76 18.74
C GLU A 5 62.74 -22.77 17.64
N ARG A 6 61.76 -22.42 16.77
CA ARG A 6 61.69 -21.19 15.94
C ARG A 6 60.68 -21.36 14.79
N LEU A 7 59.38 -21.43 15.08
CA LEU A 7 58.34 -21.31 14.02
C LEU A 7 57.01 -20.67 14.51
N LEU A 8 57.03 -19.74 15.46
CA LEU A 8 55.79 -19.04 15.89
C LEU A 8 55.94 -17.52 16.03
N TYR A 9 56.70 -16.88 15.13
CA TYR A 9 56.79 -15.42 15.17
C TYR A 9 57.02 -14.78 13.80
N GLN A 10 56.17 -15.07 12.82
CA GLN A 10 56.25 -14.31 11.56
C GLN A 10 54.98 -14.29 10.69
N ARG A 11 53.78 -14.09 11.25
CA ARG A 11 52.60 -13.70 10.43
C ARG A 11 51.61 -12.80 11.18
N PRO A 12 51.83 -11.47 11.19
CA PRO A 12 50.67 -10.56 11.25
C PRO A 12 50.72 -9.42 10.22
N LEU A 13 51.64 -9.42 9.24
CA LEU A 13 51.80 -8.28 8.32
C LEU A 13 51.18 -8.46 6.92
N ILE A 14 50.74 -9.66 6.54
CA ILE A 14 50.17 -9.88 5.19
C ILE A 14 48.65 -9.69 5.15
N VAL A 15 47.94 -9.85 6.27
CA VAL A 15 46.47 -9.68 6.30
C VAL A 15 46.06 -8.20 6.33
N LEU A 16 46.94 -7.30 6.80
CA LEU A 16 46.65 -5.86 6.83
C LEU A 16 46.87 -5.15 5.48
N ALA A 17 47.59 -5.76 4.53
CA ALA A 17 47.85 -5.14 3.22
C ALA A 17 46.70 -5.31 2.20
N ILE A 18 45.83 -6.31 2.38
CA ILE A 18 44.70 -6.54 1.47
C ILE A 18 43.49 -5.68 1.86
N ALA A 19 43.37 -5.29 3.13
CA ALA A 19 42.25 -4.46 3.62
C ALA A 19 42.31 -2.99 3.16
N LEU A 20 43.44 -2.50 2.64
CA LEU A 20 43.61 -1.09 2.23
C LEU A 20 43.55 -0.86 0.71
N SER A 21 43.41 -1.90 -0.13
CA SER A 21 43.41 -1.75 -1.60
C SER A 21 42.02 -1.78 -2.27
N CYS A 22 40.94 -2.07 -1.53
CA CYS A 22 39.59 -2.15 -2.08
C CYS A 22 38.70 -0.92 -1.82
N CYS A 23 39.25 0.21 -1.37
CA CYS A 23 38.46 1.40 -1.05
C CYS A 23 38.92 2.66 -1.82
N PRO A 24 38.47 2.81 -3.08
CA PRO A 24 38.05 4.14 -3.53
C PRO A 24 36.66 4.19 -4.17
N ILE A 25 35.99 3.05 -4.42
CA ILE A 25 34.70 3.04 -5.13
C ILE A 25 33.50 3.26 -4.18
N ALA A 26 33.65 2.97 -2.88
CA ALA A 26 32.57 3.12 -1.89
C ALA A 26 32.26 4.58 -1.49
N TRP A 27 33.11 5.56 -1.84
CA TRP A 27 32.90 6.96 -1.48
C TRP A 27 32.16 7.78 -2.55
N ALA A 28 32.02 7.24 -3.77
CA ALA A 28 31.32 7.91 -4.87
C ALA A 28 29.79 7.66 -4.89
N LEU A 29 29.29 6.65 -4.16
CA LEU A 29 27.85 6.33 -4.14
C LEU A 29 27.07 6.96 -2.97
N THR A 30 27.74 7.48 -1.95
CA THR A 30 27.07 8.06 -0.76
C THR A 30 26.89 9.58 -0.81
N THR A 31 27.53 10.27 -1.75
CA THR A 31 27.45 11.74 -1.88
C THR A 31 26.59 12.21 -3.07
N GLY A 32 26.26 11.33 -4.03
CA GLY A 32 25.42 11.66 -5.18
C GLY A 32 23.92 11.77 -4.90
N TRP A 33 23.43 11.16 -3.81
CA TRP A 33 21.98 11.09 -3.51
C TRP A 33 21.46 12.21 -2.58
N LYS A 34 22.35 13.08 -2.07
CA LYS A 34 21.95 14.17 -1.16
C LYS A 34 21.55 15.48 -1.84
N LEU A 35 21.73 15.61 -3.15
CA LEU A 35 21.40 16.84 -3.89
C LEU A 35 20.04 16.81 -4.60
N GLN A 36 19.36 15.65 -4.65
CA GLN A 36 18.07 15.53 -5.31
C GLN A 36 16.87 15.66 -4.37
N THR A 37 17.06 15.42 -3.07
CA THR A 37 15.97 15.50 -2.06
C THR A 37 15.76 16.89 -1.46
N GLN A 38 16.74 17.80 -1.57
CA GLN A 38 16.58 19.17 -1.05
C GLN A 38 15.74 20.06 -2.00
N ALA A 39 15.84 19.86 -3.32
CA ALA A 39 15.11 20.67 -4.31
C ALA A 39 13.60 20.37 -4.36
N GLN A 40 13.17 19.23 -3.82
CA GLN A 40 11.77 18.80 -3.84
C GLN A 40 10.97 19.28 -2.63
N CYS A 41 11.65 19.63 -1.52
CA CYS A 41 11.00 20.21 -0.33
C CYS A 41 10.64 21.69 -0.49
N ASP A 42 11.44 22.47 -1.22
CA ASP A 42 11.19 23.92 -1.39
C ASP A 42 10.02 24.22 -2.35
N TYR A 43 9.63 23.25 -3.19
CA TYR A 43 8.49 23.40 -4.10
C TYR A 43 7.13 23.35 -3.37
N TYR A 44 7.03 22.62 -2.26
CA TYR A 44 5.76 22.44 -1.54
C TYR A 44 5.45 23.55 -0.53
N GLN A 45 6.44 24.32 -0.07
CA GLN A 45 6.20 25.41 0.90
C GLN A 45 5.59 26.69 0.28
N HIS A 46 5.58 26.83 -1.05
CA HIS A 46 5.12 28.07 -1.70
C HIS A 46 3.63 28.10 -2.12
N ARG A 47 2.89 26.98 -2.01
CA ARG A 47 1.49 26.91 -2.48
C ARG A 47 0.41 27.20 -1.42
N ASN A 48 0.76 27.27 -0.13
CA ASN A 48 -0.18 27.47 0.98
C ASN A 48 -0.42 28.95 1.38
N ARG A 49 -0.44 29.89 0.42
CA ARG A 49 -0.63 31.33 0.70
C ARG A 49 -1.90 31.97 0.13
N MET A 50 -2.90 31.18 -0.24
CA MET A 50 -4.22 31.69 -0.64
C MET A 50 -5.27 31.08 0.28
N GLY A 51 -5.89 31.93 1.10
CA GLY A 51 -6.94 31.54 2.04
C GLY A 51 -8.24 31.09 1.36
N PRO A 52 -9.16 30.45 2.11
CA PRO A 52 -10.39 29.91 1.57
C PRO A 52 -11.42 31.01 1.25
N PRO A 53 -12.25 30.87 0.19
CA PRO A 53 -13.38 31.76 -0.01
C PRO A 53 -14.54 31.36 0.92
N LEU A 54 -15.11 32.38 1.56
CA LEU A 54 -16.33 32.32 2.37
C LEU A 54 -17.57 32.43 1.47
N PHE A 55 -18.46 31.43 1.46
CA PHE A 55 -19.87 31.59 1.04
C PHE A 55 -20.73 30.58 1.83
N SER A 56 -21.44 30.98 2.89
CA SER A 56 -22.72 31.71 2.98
C SER A 56 -23.94 30.92 2.48
N LEU A 57 -24.65 30.33 3.45
CA LEU A 57 -26.01 29.80 3.35
C LEU A 57 -27.00 30.88 2.87
N LYS A 58 -27.76 30.60 1.81
CA LYS A 58 -29.09 31.19 1.61
C LYS A 58 -30.09 30.16 1.12
N ARG A 59 -30.93 29.78 2.07
CA ARG A 59 -32.20 29.06 1.94
C ARG A 59 -33.26 30.08 1.50
N HIS A 60 -33.94 29.88 0.38
CA HIS A 60 -35.30 30.40 0.17
C HIS A 60 -36.11 29.50 -0.75
N ARG A 61 -37.43 29.63 -0.59
CA ARG A 61 -38.50 28.67 -0.83
C ARG A 61 -39.30 29.14 -2.05
N ASN A 62 -39.82 28.17 -2.82
CA ASN A 62 -41.15 28.13 -3.43
C ASN A 62 -41.53 28.98 -4.68
N ILE A 63 -42.10 28.23 -5.64
CA ILE A 63 -43.42 28.41 -6.32
C ILE A 63 -43.45 28.92 -7.78
N LEU A 64 -44.16 28.10 -8.59
CA LEU A 64 -44.89 28.28 -9.87
C LEU A 64 -44.19 28.10 -11.24
N THR A 65 -44.75 27.14 -11.98
CA THR A 65 -44.77 26.99 -13.46
C THR A 65 -45.63 28.12 -14.09
N PRO A 66 -45.48 28.48 -15.39
CA PRO A 66 -46.08 27.71 -16.49
C PRO A 66 -45.34 27.71 -17.85
N SER A 67 -45.73 26.73 -18.68
CA SER A 67 -45.89 26.68 -20.15
C SER A 67 -44.82 27.23 -21.11
N ASP A 68 -44.42 26.32 -22.00
CA ASP A 68 -44.22 26.43 -23.46
C ASP A 68 -43.67 27.74 -24.03
N GLU A 69 -42.50 27.68 -24.66
CA GLU A 69 -42.38 28.04 -26.08
C GLU A 69 -41.04 27.61 -26.70
N SER A 70 -41.18 27.13 -27.93
CA SER A 70 -40.14 26.71 -28.87
C SER A 70 -39.20 27.86 -29.24
N SER A 71 -37.89 27.64 -29.11
CA SER A 71 -36.90 28.28 -29.98
C SER A 71 -35.63 27.45 -30.04
N ALA A 72 -35.38 26.92 -31.24
CA ALA A 72 -34.14 26.29 -31.63
C ALA A 72 -33.00 27.31 -31.52
N VAL A 73 -32.16 27.13 -30.51
CA VAL A 73 -30.82 27.73 -30.45
C VAL A 73 -29.84 26.58 -30.58
N SER A 74 -29.18 26.53 -31.73
CA SER A 74 -27.99 25.71 -31.96
C SER A 74 -26.92 26.12 -30.95
N LEU A 75 -26.90 25.42 -29.81
CA LEU A 75 -25.77 25.46 -28.90
C LEU A 75 -24.64 24.71 -29.58
N ASN A 76 -23.65 25.48 -30.03
CA ASN A 76 -22.30 24.99 -30.23
C ASN A 76 -21.92 24.19 -28.97
N LEU A 77 -21.88 22.87 -29.12
CA LEU A 77 -21.28 21.95 -28.18
C LEU A 77 -19.77 22.18 -28.25
N ALA A 78 -19.35 23.34 -27.74
CA ALA A 78 -17.99 23.54 -27.32
C ALA A 78 -17.74 22.46 -26.28
N ALA A 79 -16.83 21.56 -26.61
CA ALA A 79 -16.24 20.63 -25.68
C ALA A 79 -15.97 21.42 -24.40
N ALA A 80 -16.79 21.15 -23.38
CA ALA A 80 -16.48 21.58 -22.03
C ALA A 80 -15.16 20.89 -21.74
N ASP A 81 -14.11 21.71 -21.77
CA ASP A 81 -12.84 21.49 -21.11
C ASP A 81 -13.15 20.74 -19.82
N ASP A 82 -12.78 19.46 -19.83
CA ASP A 82 -13.08 18.47 -18.81
C ASP A 82 -12.30 18.92 -17.57
N GLY A 83 -12.96 19.82 -16.82
CA GLY A 83 -12.41 20.54 -15.70
C GLY A 83 -12.05 19.53 -14.63
N ASP A 84 -10.84 19.02 -14.73
CA ASP A 84 -10.03 18.39 -13.71
C ASP A 84 -10.90 17.62 -12.71
N ALA A 85 -11.47 16.49 -13.15
CA ALA A 85 -12.21 15.58 -12.29
C ALA A 85 -11.29 15.26 -11.09
N PRO A 86 -11.53 15.85 -9.90
CA PRO A 86 -10.42 16.25 -9.05
C PRO A 86 -9.84 15.09 -8.24
N TYR A 87 -10.19 13.84 -8.54
CA TYR A 87 -9.57 12.65 -7.98
C TYR A 87 -9.77 11.50 -8.97
N LYS A 88 -8.75 11.18 -9.78
CA LYS A 88 -8.72 9.85 -10.42
C LYS A 88 -8.79 8.81 -9.29
N CYS A 89 -9.82 7.97 -9.33
CA CYS A 89 -9.97 6.82 -8.45
C CYS A 89 -8.62 6.07 -8.38
N VAL A 90 -8.17 5.67 -7.18
CA VAL A 90 -6.89 4.96 -6.98
C VAL A 90 -6.70 3.78 -7.94
N ILE A 91 -7.80 3.14 -8.35
CA ILE A 91 -7.82 2.07 -9.36
C ILE A 91 -7.28 2.56 -10.71
N GLN A 92 -7.73 3.73 -11.18
CA GLN A 92 -7.27 4.33 -12.43
C GLN A 92 -5.85 4.89 -12.29
N ARG A 93 -5.54 5.48 -11.13
CA ARG A 93 -4.20 6.05 -10.84
C ARG A 93 -3.12 4.98 -10.82
N LEU A 94 -3.45 3.80 -10.30
CA LEU A 94 -2.54 2.66 -10.16
C LEU A 94 -2.73 1.59 -11.25
N GLU A 95 -3.62 1.83 -12.22
CA GLU A 95 -3.92 0.94 -13.35
C GLU A 95 -4.35 -0.49 -12.94
N LEU A 96 -5.12 -0.63 -11.86
CA LEU A 96 -5.46 -1.92 -11.21
C LEU A 96 -6.57 -2.73 -11.89
N ALA A 97 -6.99 -2.32 -13.09
CA ALA A 97 -8.06 -3.00 -13.84
C ALA A 97 -7.66 -4.42 -14.24
N ASP A 98 -6.40 -4.62 -14.63
CA ASP A 98 -5.89 -5.91 -15.06
C ASP A 98 -5.21 -6.70 -13.94
N GLN A 99 -5.30 -8.03 -14.00
CA GLN A 99 -4.69 -8.91 -13.01
C GLN A 99 -3.17 -8.72 -12.93
N PHE A 100 -2.48 -8.60 -14.07
CA PHE A 100 -1.03 -8.41 -14.10
C PHE A 100 -0.61 -7.08 -13.43
N SER A 101 -1.40 -6.03 -13.62
CA SER A 101 -1.17 -4.76 -12.93
C SER A 101 -1.30 -4.87 -11.42
N ARG A 102 -2.23 -5.69 -10.92
CA ARG A 102 -2.39 -5.96 -9.48
C ARG A 102 -1.21 -6.73 -8.90
N TRP A 103 -0.71 -7.73 -9.63
CA TRP A 103 0.54 -8.43 -9.29
C TRP A 103 1.73 -7.46 -9.23
N ARG A 104 1.89 -6.63 -10.25
CA ARG A 104 2.95 -5.63 -10.31
C ARG A 104 2.84 -4.59 -9.19
N PHE A 105 1.62 -4.20 -8.82
CA PHE A 105 1.38 -3.32 -7.69
C PHE A 105 1.88 -3.93 -6.38
N LEU A 106 1.57 -5.20 -6.10
CA LEU A 106 2.05 -5.87 -4.87
C LEU A 106 3.57 -5.98 -4.84
N GLN A 107 4.21 -6.27 -5.98
CA GLN A 107 5.67 -6.28 -6.05
C GLN A 107 6.26 -4.90 -5.71
N LYS A 108 5.75 -3.83 -6.33
CA LYS A 108 6.15 -2.45 -6.02
C LYS A 108 5.88 -2.05 -4.58
N LEU A 109 4.78 -2.53 -3.99
CA LEU A 109 4.44 -2.30 -2.59
C LEU A 109 5.50 -2.90 -1.67
N LEU A 110 5.94 -4.13 -1.96
CA LEU A 110 6.99 -4.82 -1.23
C LEU A 110 8.36 -4.13 -1.43
N ASP A 111 8.64 -3.61 -2.62
CA ASP A 111 9.86 -2.84 -2.90
C ASP A 111 9.85 -1.40 -2.36
N ALA A 112 8.81 -1.01 -1.62
CA ALA A 112 8.60 0.34 -1.08
C ALA A 112 8.57 1.43 -2.17
N GLU A 113 8.17 1.07 -3.39
CA GLU A 113 7.97 2.00 -4.52
C GLU A 113 6.57 2.62 -4.55
N VAL A 114 5.62 2.06 -3.77
CA VAL A 114 4.26 2.57 -3.62
C VAL A 114 4.16 3.51 -2.43
N SER A 115 3.56 4.69 -2.64
CA SER A 115 3.33 5.67 -1.58
C SER A 115 2.45 5.09 -0.48
N ALA A 116 2.68 5.50 0.78
CA ALA A 116 1.85 5.05 1.89
C ALA A 116 0.37 5.43 1.69
N SER A 117 0.11 6.60 1.09
CA SER A 117 -1.25 7.07 0.80
C SER A 117 -2.00 6.15 -0.16
N ASP A 118 -1.36 5.76 -1.27
CA ASP A 118 -1.97 4.89 -2.27
C ASP A 118 -2.28 3.50 -1.71
N ALA A 119 -1.34 2.93 -0.95
CA ALA A 119 -1.53 1.62 -0.33
C ALA A 119 -2.65 1.62 0.73
N ASN A 120 -2.73 2.68 1.55
CA ASN A 120 -3.77 2.85 2.56
C ASN A 120 -5.16 3.06 1.95
N GLU A 121 -5.26 3.85 0.86
CA GLU A 121 -6.51 4.04 0.13
C GLU A 121 -6.97 2.74 -0.53
N LEU A 122 -6.05 2.00 -1.16
CA LEU A 122 -6.38 0.71 -1.76
C LEU A 122 -6.84 -0.31 -0.72
N LEU A 123 -6.12 -0.42 0.41
CA LEU A 123 -6.49 -1.29 1.51
C LEU A 123 -7.90 -0.97 2.02
N TYR A 124 -8.21 0.31 2.20
CA TYR A 124 -9.55 0.76 2.56
C TYR A 124 -10.60 0.27 1.55
N ARG A 125 -10.37 0.45 0.25
CA ARG A 125 -11.34 0.06 -0.79
C ARG A 125 -11.57 -1.45 -0.85
N VAL A 126 -10.51 -2.25 -0.73
CA VAL A 126 -10.64 -3.72 -0.71
C VAL A 126 -11.47 -4.15 0.50
N LEU A 127 -11.15 -3.66 1.70
CA LEU A 127 -11.90 -4.00 2.91
C LEU A 127 -13.34 -3.48 2.90
N TYR A 128 -13.56 -2.28 2.36
CA TYR A 128 -14.90 -1.73 2.19
C TYR A 128 -15.74 -2.55 1.20
N SER A 129 -15.13 -2.97 0.09
CA SER A 129 -15.79 -3.84 -0.90
C SER A 129 -16.16 -5.19 -0.29
N PHE A 130 -15.34 -5.76 0.58
CA PHE A 130 -15.66 -7.00 1.29
C PHE A 130 -16.88 -6.87 2.22
N ILE A 131 -17.02 -5.74 2.92
CA ILE A 131 -18.20 -5.50 3.77
C ILE A 131 -19.46 -5.31 2.91
N THR A 132 -19.33 -4.56 1.81
CA THR A 132 -20.46 -4.11 0.98
C THR A 132 -20.95 -5.19 0.02
N TYR A 133 -20.01 -5.91 -0.59
CA TYR A 133 -20.21 -6.93 -1.60
C TYR A 133 -19.43 -8.20 -1.20
N PRO A 134 -19.87 -8.91 -0.15
CA PRO A 134 -19.18 -10.11 0.27
C PRO A 134 -19.12 -11.14 -0.86
N PRO A 135 -18.02 -11.89 -0.97
CA PRO A 135 -17.96 -13.01 -1.90
C PRO A 135 -19.12 -13.97 -1.60
N ALA A 136 -19.72 -14.52 -2.66
CA ALA A 136 -20.75 -15.53 -2.51
C ALA A 136 -20.18 -16.72 -1.72
N PRO A 137 -20.93 -17.29 -0.75
CA PRO A 137 -20.49 -18.52 -0.11
C PRO A 137 -20.29 -19.57 -1.19
N SER A 138 -19.12 -20.20 -1.23
CA SER A 138 -18.87 -21.32 -2.13
C SER A 138 -19.74 -22.49 -1.68
N ASP A 139 -20.82 -22.78 -2.42
CA ASP A 139 -21.75 -23.88 -2.11
C ASP A 139 -21.11 -25.28 -2.31
N ASP A 140 -19.91 -25.35 -2.90
CA ASP A 140 -19.29 -26.60 -3.33
C ASP A 140 -17.86 -26.80 -2.80
N SER A 141 -17.65 -27.98 -2.21
CA SER A 141 -16.39 -28.68 -1.92
C SER A 141 -15.63 -28.33 -0.62
N GLU A 142 -15.31 -29.39 0.13
CA GLU A 142 -14.43 -29.42 1.30
C GLU A 142 -12.97 -28.98 1.01
N ASP A 143 -12.69 -28.39 -0.16
CA ASP A 143 -11.34 -28.31 -0.75
C ASP A 143 -10.97 -26.94 -1.38
N SER A 144 -11.79 -25.89 -1.25
CA SER A 144 -11.48 -24.57 -1.82
C SER A 144 -11.61 -23.43 -0.80
N ASN A 145 -10.87 -23.51 0.31
CA ASN A 145 -10.68 -22.38 1.22
C ASN A 145 -9.49 -21.53 0.75
N VAL A 146 -9.74 -20.30 0.33
CA VAL A 146 -8.71 -19.23 0.40
C VAL A 146 -9.34 -17.89 0.78
N SER A 147 -10.58 -17.63 0.35
CA SER A 147 -11.29 -16.37 0.61
C SER A 147 -11.80 -16.25 2.05
N PRO A 148 -11.72 -15.07 2.70
CA PRO A 148 -12.28 -14.84 4.02
C PRO A 148 -13.81 -14.96 4.02
N ILE A 149 -14.34 -15.69 5.00
CA ILE A 149 -15.77 -15.69 5.30
C ILE A 149 -16.13 -14.39 6.01
N ARG A 150 -17.23 -13.75 5.59
CA ARG A 150 -17.79 -12.57 6.25
C ARG A 150 -18.50 -12.99 7.54
N THR A 151 -17.95 -12.57 8.68
CA THR A 151 -18.57 -12.69 10.01
C THR A 151 -18.83 -11.30 10.58
N ASP A 152 -19.83 -11.16 11.46
CA ASP A 152 -20.16 -9.86 12.08
C ASP A 152 -18.98 -9.31 12.89
N GLU A 153 -18.25 -10.18 13.60
CA GLU A 153 -17.01 -9.83 14.32
C GLU A 153 -15.96 -9.24 13.37
N LYS A 154 -15.71 -9.87 12.21
CA LYS A 154 -14.76 -9.32 11.22
C LYS A 154 -15.23 -7.99 10.66
N VAL A 155 -16.53 -7.80 10.45
CA VAL A 155 -17.09 -6.51 9.99
C VAL A 155 -16.83 -5.42 11.04
N GLU A 156 -17.12 -5.68 12.32
CA GLU A 156 -16.85 -4.73 13.41
C GLU A 156 -15.37 -4.36 13.50
N ILE A 157 -14.47 -5.36 13.38
CA ILE A 157 -13.02 -5.15 13.35
C ILE A 157 -12.64 -4.24 12.18
N ILE A 158 -13.09 -4.55 10.96
CA ILE A 158 -12.74 -3.76 9.76
C ILE A 158 -13.27 -2.33 9.88
N GLU A 159 -14.52 -2.14 10.30
CA GLU A 159 -15.10 -0.80 10.47
C GLU A 159 -14.33 0.02 11.51
N SER A 160 -13.82 -0.63 12.57
CA SER A 160 -12.99 0.04 13.59
C SER A 160 -11.66 0.60 13.03
N LEU A 161 -11.18 0.05 11.91
CA LEU A 161 -9.96 0.48 11.23
C LEU A 161 -10.18 1.70 10.32
N PHE A 162 -11.42 1.95 9.90
CA PHE A 162 -11.73 3.03 8.97
C PHE A 162 -11.54 4.41 9.62
N ARG A 163 -10.87 5.28 8.86
CA ARG A 163 -10.63 6.68 9.21
C ARG A 163 -10.84 7.53 7.96
N THR A 164 -10.93 8.83 8.17
CA THR A 164 -11.02 9.82 7.09
C THR A 164 -9.71 10.58 7.01
N ASP A 165 -9.20 10.80 5.79
CA ASP A 165 -8.03 11.63 5.53
C ASP A 165 -8.36 13.14 5.59
N GLU A 166 -7.35 13.97 5.35
CA GLU A 166 -7.49 15.43 5.33
C GLU A 166 -8.43 15.94 4.21
N ASN A 167 -8.67 15.11 3.19
CA ASN A 167 -9.49 15.43 2.03
C ASN A 167 -10.92 14.90 2.16
N GLY A 168 -11.26 14.20 3.25
CA GLY A 168 -12.58 13.59 3.42
C GLY A 168 -12.70 12.17 2.84
N ASN A 169 -11.62 11.59 2.32
CA ASN A 169 -11.62 10.24 1.76
C ASN A 169 -11.41 9.19 2.85
N GLY A 170 -12.07 8.03 2.71
CA GLY A 170 -11.84 6.89 3.58
C GLY A 170 -10.46 6.28 3.37
N ALA A 171 -9.76 5.97 4.47
CA ALA A 171 -8.44 5.35 4.46
C ALA A 171 -8.24 4.44 5.68
N VAL A 172 -7.38 3.42 5.51
CA VAL A 172 -6.84 2.61 6.62
C VAL A 172 -5.37 2.96 6.76
N PHE A 173 -5.01 3.69 7.82
CA PHE A 173 -3.65 4.20 8.03
C PHE A 173 -2.69 3.12 8.54
N ALA A 174 -2.46 2.07 7.75
CA ALA A 174 -1.53 0.98 8.06
C ALA A 174 -0.07 1.35 7.77
N LEU A 175 0.17 2.20 6.77
CA LEU A 175 1.49 2.69 6.38
C LEU A 175 1.60 4.19 6.64
N ARG A 176 2.76 4.68 7.10
CA ARG A 176 3.06 6.12 7.23
C ARG A 176 4.46 6.45 6.77
N GLU A 177 4.63 7.68 6.30
CA GLU A 177 5.91 8.29 6.00
C GLU A 177 6.24 9.36 7.06
N PRO A 178 7.43 9.34 7.69
CA PRO A 178 8.45 8.28 7.65
C PRO A 178 8.02 7.04 8.46
N GLU A 179 8.47 5.86 8.04
CA GLU A 179 8.09 4.51 8.52
C GLU A 179 8.39 4.20 10.01
N CYS A 180 8.79 5.21 10.80
CA CYS A 180 9.28 5.07 12.18
C CYS A 180 8.43 5.81 13.23
N SER A 181 7.16 6.10 12.95
CA SER A 181 6.31 6.82 13.91
C SER A 181 5.72 5.88 14.98
N PRO A 182 6.00 6.10 16.29
CA PRO A 182 5.41 5.30 17.37
C PRO A 182 3.88 5.48 17.43
N GLY A 183 3.14 4.37 17.53
CA GLY A 183 1.67 4.34 17.52
C GLY A 183 1.03 3.62 16.31
N HIS A 184 1.83 3.23 15.31
CA HIS A 184 1.40 2.43 14.15
C HIS A 184 1.19 0.95 14.45
N ASP A 185 1.80 0.48 15.52
CA ASP A 185 1.81 -0.94 15.86
C ASP A 185 0.39 -1.44 16.16
N SER A 186 -0.57 -0.59 16.55
CA SER A 186 -1.93 -1.04 16.85
C SER A 186 -2.71 -1.48 15.61
N VAL A 187 -2.75 -0.66 14.56
CA VAL A 187 -3.45 -0.99 13.30
C VAL A 187 -2.84 -2.24 12.66
N LEU A 188 -1.51 -2.28 12.59
CA LEU A 188 -0.80 -3.44 12.04
C LEU A 188 -1.02 -4.70 12.88
N GLN A 189 -1.07 -4.60 14.21
CA GLN A 189 -1.40 -5.73 15.08
C GLN A 189 -2.83 -6.22 14.87
N THR A 190 -3.80 -5.32 14.70
CA THR A 190 -5.18 -5.70 14.40
C THR A 190 -5.26 -6.41 13.04
N LEU A 191 -4.59 -5.89 12.01
CA LEU A 191 -4.52 -6.57 10.71
C LEU A 191 -3.86 -7.95 10.81
N GLU A 192 -2.74 -8.05 11.53
CA GLU A 192 -1.95 -9.29 11.62
C GLU A 192 -2.64 -10.38 12.48
N LYS A 193 -3.33 -9.99 13.56
CA LYS A 193 -3.92 -10.95 14.51
C LYS A 193 -5.39 -11.24 14.28
N GLU A 194 -6.17 -10.22 13.93
CA GLU A 194 -7.63 -10.32 13.90
C GLU A 194 -8.16 -10.53 12.48
N LEU A 195 -7.38 -10.14 11.46
CA LEU A 195 -7.85 -10.14 10.07
C LEU A 195 -7.17 -11.18 9.18
N LEU A 196 -5.88 -11.45 9.38
CA LEU A 196 -5.16 -12.51 8.67
C LEU A 196 -5.45 -13.90 9.26
N PRO A 197 -5.26 -14.99 8.49
CA PRO A 197 -5.38 -16.35 8.99
C PRO A 197 -4.40 -16.65 10.14
N ASP A 198 -4.92 -17.20 11.24
CA ASP A 198 -4.10 -17.68 12.35
C ASP A 198 -3.33 -18.93 11.89
N PRO A 199 -2.00 -18.96 12.00
CA PRO A 199 -1.19 -20.10 11.56
C PRO A 199 -1.51 -21.43 12.28
N ARG A 200 -2.24 -21.40 13.40
CA ARG A 200 -2.64 -22.59 14.17
C ARG A 200 -4.05 -23.07 13.84
N GLU A 201 -4.93 -22.16 13.46
CA GLU A 201 -6.33 -22.48 13.16
C GLU A 201 -6.54 -22.71 11.66
N ASP A 202 -5.81 -21.98 10.81
CA ASP A 202 -5.93 -22.01 9.36
C ASP A 202 -4.52 -21.95 8.71
N GLU A 203 -3.78 -23.05 8.88
CA GLU A 203 -2.39 -23.19 8.38
C GLU A 203 -2.31 -23.03 6.86
N ASP A 204 -3.28 -23.58 6.12
CA ASP A 204 -3.27 -23.58 4.65
C ASP A 204 -3.45 -22.17 4.08
N ALA A 205 -4.43 -21.39 4.56
CA ALA A 205 -4.59 -20.00 4.12
C ALA A 205 -3.40 -19.14 4.59
N HIS A 206 -2.92 -19.36 5.81
CA HIS A 206 -1.73 -18.67 6.30
C HIS A 206 -0.52 -18.90 5.39
N LYS A 207 -0.25 -20.16 5.04
CA LYS A 207 0.83 -20.56 4.15
C LYS A 207 0.62 -20.03 2.73
N GLY A 208 -0.59 -20.10 2.19
CA GLY A 208 -0.91 -19.60 0.85
C GLY A 208 -0.62 -18.11 0.69
N THR A 209 -0.94 -17.28 1.69
CA THR A 209 -0.58 -15.85 1.67
C THR A 209 0.93 -15.62 1.67
N TRP A 210 1.70 -16.45 2.39
CA TRP A 210 3.15 -16.37 2.43
C TRP A 210 3.82 -16.86 1.15
N ASP A 211 3.37 -17.99 0.61
CA ASP A 211 3.88 -18.55 -0.64
C ASP A 211 3.73 -17.53 -1.78
N THR A 212 2.58 -16.85 -1.84
CA THR A 212 2.34 -15.75 -2.79
C THR A 212 3.31 -14.58 -2.59
N VAL A 213 3.59 -14.18 -1.34
CA VAL A 213 4.59 -13.13 -1.05
C VAL A 213 6.00 -13.56 -1.45
N MET A 214 6.38 -14.82 -1.21
CA MET A 214 7.66 -15.38 -1.61
C MET A 214 7.80 -15.46 -3.13
N GLU A 215 6.71 -15.75 -3.85
CA GLU A 215 6.69 -15.71 -5.31
C GLU A 215 6.86 -14.29 -5.86
N LEU A 216 6.18 -13.31 -5.26
CA LEU A 216 6.23 -11.91 -5.67
C LEU A 216 7.61 -11.25 -5.49
N HIS A 217 8.27 -11.48 -4.36
CA HIS A 217 9.48 -10.75 -3.97
C HIS A 217 10.75 -11.62 -3.97
N GLY A 218 10.60 -12.93 -4.14
CA GLY A 218 11.67 -13.92 -4.08
C GLY A 218 11.91 -14.44 -2.66
N GLY A 219 11.85 -15.75 -2.47
CA GLY A 219 11.96 -16.38 -1.15
C GLY A 219 13.23 -16.03 -0.37
N GLU A 220 14.38 -15.93 -1.03
CA GLU A 220 15.63 -15.53 -0.36
C GLU A 220 15.61 -14.06 0.07
N SER A 221 15.03 -13.17 -0.75
CA SER A 221 14.87 -11.75 -0.40
C SER A 221 13.95 -11.57 0.82
N VAL A 222 12.88 -12.36 0.90
CA VAL A 222 11.95 -12.33 2.05
C VAL A 222 12.68 -12.76 3.33
N LYS A 223 13.43 -13.87 3.30
CA LYS A 223 14.21 -14.35 4.45
C LYS A 223 15.20 -13.32 4.96
N VAL A 224 15.93 -12.66 4.06
CA VAL A 224 16.91 -11.62 4.43
C VAL A 224 16.20 -10.44 5.12
N ARG A 225 15.13 -9.91 4.52
CA ARG A 225 14.42 -8.76 5.10
C ARG A 225 13.70 -9.09 6.41
N GLU A 226 13.26 -10.33 6.58
CA GLU A 226 12.70 -10.81 7.85
C GLU A 226 13.77 -10.84 8.95
N GLN A 227 14.97 -11.34 8.65
CA GLN A 227 16.10 -11.36 9.58
C GLN A 227 16.58 -9.95 9.95
N GLU A 228 16.52 -9.00 9.01
CA GLU A 228 16.84 -7.59 9.25
C GLU A 228 15.85 -6.90 10.20
N GLY A 229 14.63 -7.44 10.34
CA GLY A 229 13.61 -6.90 11.24
C GLY A 229 13.17 -5.47 10.87
N ALA A 230 13.28 -5.09 9.60
CA ALA A 230 12.90 -3.77 9.14
C ALA A 230 11.38 -3.55 9.31
N LYS A 231 11.00 -2.61 10.18
CA LYS A 231 9.58 -2.37 10.53
C LYS A 231 8.72 -1.98 9.34
N GLY A 232 9.24 -1.14 8.45
CA GLY A 232 8.54 -0.72 7.23
C GLY A 232 8.27 -1.88 6.28
N TRP A 233 9.26 -2.77 6.12
CA TRP A 233 9.09 -4.02 5.37
C TRP A 233 8.00 -4.90 6.00
N LYS A 234 8.05 -5.11 7.31
CA LYS A 234 7.02 -5.89 8.02
C LYS A 234 5.63 -5.32 7.78
N ALA A 235 5.46 -4.00 7.92
CA ALA A 235 4.18 -3.33 7.69
C ALA A 235 3.65 -3.56 6.26
N ARG A 236 4.53 -3.39 5.25
CA ARG A 236 4.19 -3.62 3.84
C ARG A 236 3.83 -5.08 3.56
N CYS A 237 4.56 -6.00 4.17
CA CYS A 237 4.28 -7.43 4.08
C CYS A 237 2.90 -7.76 4.68
N THR A 238 2.55 -7.19 5.83
CA THR A 238 1.22 -7.34 6.43
C THR A 238 0.13 -6.82 5.49
N VAL A 239 0.28 -5.62 4.94
CA VAL A 239 -0.70 -5.04 3.99
C VAL A 239 -0.83 -5.92 2.74
N ALA A 240 0.28 -6.36 2.15
CA ALA A 240 0.26 -7.23 0.99
C ALA A 240 -0.48 -8.54 1.26
N ARG A 241 -0.23 -9.18 2.41
CA ARG A 241 -0.92 -10.43 2.80
C ARG A 241 -2.41 -10.21 3.02
N VAL A 242 -2.82 -9.07 3.57
CA VAL A 242 -4.25 -8.75 3.71
C VAL A 242 -4.88 -8.59 2.33
N LEU A 243 -4.23 -7.88 1.40
CA LEU A 243 -4.74 -7.76 0.03
C LEU A 243 -4.87 -9.14 -0.65
N ILE A 244 -3.86 -10.00 -0.51
CA ILE A 244 -3.88 -11.36 -1.07
C ILE A 244 -5.02 -12.18 -0.46
N TYR A 245 -5.15 -12.17 0.87
CA TYR A 245 -6.17 -12.94 1.57
C TYR A 245 -7.59 -12.51 1.15
N PHE A 246 -7.83 -11.22 0.96
CA PHE A 246 -9.11 -10.68 0.47
C PHE A 246 -9.24 -10.72 -1.07
N ASP A 247 -8.60 -11.68 -1.72
CA ASP A 247 -8.68 -11.97 -3.17
C ASP A 247 -8.40 -10.77 -4.10
N PHE A 248 -7.62 -9.79 -3.67
CA PHE A 248 -7.32 -8.62 -4.49
C PHE A 248 -6.73 -9.00 -5.86
N LEU A 249 -5.88 -10.03 -5.91
CA LEU A 249 -5.27 -10.46 -7.17
C LEU A 249 -6.31 -10.98 -8.17
N THR A 250 -7.29 -11.73 -7.71
CA THR A 250 -8.34 -12.34 -8.55
C THR A 250 -9.43 -11.33 -8.87
N ASN A 251 -10.02 -10.73 -7.83
CA ASN A 251 -11.24 -9.92 -7.94
C ASN A 251 -10.97 -8.42 -8.11
N GLY A 252 -9.77 -7.95 -7.75
CA GLY A 252 -9.46 -6.53 -7.73
C GLY A 252 -10.24 -5.78 -6.64
N VAL A 253 -10.64 -4.55 -6.96
CA VAL A 253 -11.54 -3.75 -6.10
C VAL A 253 -12.95 -3.90 -6.67
N VAL A 254 -13.85 -4.48 -5.89
CA VAL A 254 -15.24 -4.72 -6.32
C VAL A 254 -16.06 -3.46 -6.09
N GLU A 255 -16.51 -2.81 -7.17
CA GLU A 255 -17.33 -1.58 -7.11
C GLU A 255 -18.84 -1.87 -7.22
N GLU A 256 -19.20 -3.03 -7.79
CA GLU A 256 -20.58 -3.47 -8.06
C GLU A 256 -20.76 -4.93 -7.63
N PRO A 257 -21.97 -5.36 -7.21
CA PRO A 257 -22.22 -6.74 -6.81
C PRO A 257 -22.00 -7.71 -7.98
N PHE A 258 -21.50 -8.92 -7.68
CA PHE A 258 -21.38 -9.99 -8.66
C PHE A 258 -22.76 -10.37 -9.22
N SER A 259 -22.96 -10.17 -10.53
CA SER A 259 -24.20 -10.48 -11.26
C SER A 259 -24.28 -11.93 -11.71
#